data_AF-A0AB40CR74-F1
#
_entry.id   AF-A0AB40CR74-F1
#
_cell.length_a   1.000
_cell.length_b   1.000
_cell.length_c   1.000
_cell.angle_alpha   90.00
_cell.angle_beta   90.00
_cell.angle_gamma   90.00
#
_symmetry.space_group_name_H-M   'P 1'
#
loop_
_entity.id
_entity.type
_entity.pdbx_description
1 polymer ?
#
loop_
_entity_poly.entity_id
_entity_poly.type
_entity_poly.pdbx_seq_one_letter_code
_entity_poly.pdbx_strand_id
1 'polypeptide(L)'
;MIVSSVLLAPPSPFLRNPNPNPNPNPSSPIPPKPHRLPRPPSSQSPSSTAPLLPKSLLLSLISDQDRGIKTQSNPSKRAEIIQAIEDLAVLSAGTITTGPALSATWRMLWTTEKEQLFIIKNAGLFGTAAGDVLQVIDVGNGVLNNVITFPPDGVFFVRSSIDPAPPQRVNFKFTSAVLRGSNWEIPLPPFGQGWFESVYMDDEIRVAKDIRGDYLVVDRAPYSWKE
;
A
#
# COMPACT_ATOMS: atom_id res chain seq x y z
N MET A 1 3.18 -18.11 21.40
CA MET A 1 4.32 -17.25 21.78
C MET A 1 4.93 -16.67 20.52
N ILE A 2 5.66 -15.55 20.50
CA ILE A 2 5.73 -14.34 21.34
C ILE A 2 6.39 -13.31 20.40
N VAL A 3 5.80 -12.13 20.22
CA VAL A 3 6.58 -10.88 20.32
C VAL A 3 5.71 -9.97 21.18
N SER A 4 6.20 -9.65 22.38
CA SER A 4 5.36 -9.14 23.47
C SER A 4 5.28 -7.61 23.44
N SER A 5 4.07 -7.05 23.39
CA SER A 5 3.85 -5.61 23.57
C SER A 5 3.95 -5.24 25.05
N VAL A 6 4.86 -4.31 25.40
CA VAL A 6 4.95 -3.71 26.75
C VAL A 6 5.29 -2.22 26.59
N LEU A 7 4.80 -1.39 27.53
CA LEU A 7 4.94 0.08 27.64
C LEU A 7 4.17 0.92 26.62
N LEU A 8 3.70 2.13 26.96
CA LEU A 8 3.09 2.68 28.20
C LEU A 8 2.52 4.05 27.80
N ALA A 9 1.29 4.38 28.18
CA ALA A 9 0.64 5.64 27.77
C ALA A 9 0.55 6.66 28.92
N PRO A 10 0.92 7.93 28.67
CA PRO A 10 0.44 9.08 29.43
C PRO A 10 -0.41 10.04 28.54
N PRO A 11 -1.18 10.96 29.14
CA PRO A 11 -2.37 11.56 28.51
C PRO A 11 -2.10 12.86 27.74
N SER A 12 -3.10 13.30 26.97
CA SER A 12 -3.17 14.65 26.38
C SER A 12 -4.46 15.39 26.80
N PRO A 13 -4.48 16.73 26.85
CA PRO A 13 -5.48 17.49 27.60
C PRO A 13 -6.59 18.12 26.74
N PHE A 14 -7.79 18.15 27.30
CA PHE A 14 -8.71 19.30 27.43
C PHE A 14 -9.10 20.25 26.25
N LEU A 15 -10.42 20.54 26.23
CA LEU A 15 -11.17 21.69 25.64
C LEU A 15 -11.54 21.57 24.14
N ARG A 16 -12.84 21.63 23.75
CA ARG A 16 -13.80 22.78 23.70
C ARG A 16 -13.32 23.91 22.76
N ASN A 17 -14.12 24.56 21.92
CA ASN A 17 -15.58 24.85 22.02
C ASN A 17 -16.24 25.03 20.59
N PRO A 18 -17.33 25.81 20.31
CA PRO A 18 -18.49 25.27 19.58
C PRO A 18 -18.91 25.96 18.26
N ASN A 19 -19.99 25.44 17.68
CA ASN A 19 -20.83 25.93 16.58
C ASN A 19 -21.69 27.17 17.00
N PRO A 20 -22.53 27.81 16.13
CA PRO A 20 -22.39 28.22 14.73
C PRO A 20 -22.71 29.73 14.49
N ASN A 21 -22.67 30.16 13.22
CA ASN A 21 -23.09 31.46 12.68
C ASN A 21 -24.63 31.71 12.77
N PRO A 22 -25.12 32.98 12.73
CA PRO A 22 -25.92 33.39 11.56
C PRO A 22 -25.84 34.88 11.12
N ASN A 23 -26.26 35.10 9.86
CA ASN A 23 -26.45 36.38 9.13
C ASN A 23 -27.69 37.17 9.66
N PRO A 24 -27.91 38.49 9.39
CA PRO A 24 -28.36 38.95 8.04
C PRO A 24 -28.02 40.41 7.59
N ASN A 25 -28.43 40.72 6.35
CA ASN A 25 -28.40 42.01 5.59
C ASN A 25 -29.44 43.05 6.12
N PRO A 26 -29.51 44.37 5.70
CA PRO A 26 -29.73 44.80 4.28
C PRO A 26 -29.29 46.24 3.79
N SER A 27 -29.36 46.47 2.46
CA SER A 27 -29.43 47.79 1.74
C SER A 27 -28.19 48.71 1.71
N SER A 28 -28.06 49.82 0.93
CA SER A 28 -28.54 50.35 -0.39
C SER A 28 -27.87 51.76 -0.60
N PRO A 29 -27.93 52.52 -1.74
CA PRO A 29 -28.55 52.34 -3.07
C PRO A 29 -27.54 52.46 -4.26
N ILE A 30 -27.78 53.30 -5.30
CA ILE A 30 -27.12 53.27 -6.64
C ILE A 30 -26.96 54.69 -7.28
N PRO A 31 -25.85 54.98 -8.01
CA PRO A 31 -25.74 55.98 -9.09
C PRO A 31 -25.43 55.35 -10.49
N PRO A 32 -25.48 56.12 -11.62
CA PRO A 32 -25.94 55.58 -12.92
C PRO A 32 -24.89 54.95 -13.88
N LYS A 33 -25.42 54.26 -14.90
CA LYS A 33 -24.70 53.47 -15.92
C LYS A 33 -23.99 54.30 -17.00
N PRO A 34 -22.79 53.90 -17.44
CA PRO A 34 -22.32 54.08 -18.82
C PRO A 34 -22.56 52.81 -19.69
N HIS A 35 -22.39 52.95 -21.00
CA HIS A 35 -22.87 51.99 -22.00
C HIS A 35 -22.12 50.64 -22.03
N ARG A 36 -22.86 49.54 -22.20
CA ARG A 36 -22.31 48.19 -22.41
C ARG A 36 -21.74 48.06 -23.83
N LEU A 37 -20.46 47.71 -23.94
CA LEU A 37 -19.95 46.94 -25.06
C LEU A 37 -20.26 45.44 -24.85
N PRO A 38 -20.47 44.63 -25.91
CA PRO A 38 -20.67 43.19 -25.76
C PRO A 38 -19.38 42.52 -25.23
N ARG A 39 -19.41 42.07 -23.98
CA ARG A 39 -18.35 41.20 -23.45
C ARG A 39 -18.53 39.83 -24.10
N PRO A 40 -17.48 39.20 -24.67
CA PRO A 40 -17.60 37.82 -25.15
C PRO A 40 -18.01 36.91 -23.98
N PRO A 41 -18.77 35.83 -24.23
CA PRO A 41 -19.07 34.87 -23.18
C PRO A 41 -17.76 34.32 -22.63
N SER A 42 -17.52 34.55 -21.35
CA SER A 42 -16.45 33.88 -20.62
C SER A 42 -16.75 32.39 -20.63
N SER A 43 -16.09 31.66 -21.52
CA SER A 43 -16.06 30.20 -21.51
C SER A 43 -15.43 29.76 -20.19
N GLN A 44 -16.26 29.55 -19.19
CA GLN A 44 -15.89 28.71 -18.06
C GLN A 44 -15.70 27.31 -18.65
N SER A 45 -14.46 26.97 -18.98
CA SER A 45 -14.09 25.59 -19.22
C SER A 45 -14.53 24.83 -17.97
N PRO A 46 -15.44 23.85 -18.06
CA PRO A 46 -15.58 22.92 -16.96
C PRO A 46 -14.19 22.30 -16.78
N SER A 47 -13.65 22.37 -15.56
CA SER A 47 -12.47 21.59 -15.20
C SER A 47 -12.90 20.12 -15.15
N SER A 48 -13.08 19.54 -16.34
CA SER A 48 -13.34 18.13 -16.56
C SER A 48 -12.05 17.39 -16.26
N THR A 49 -11.79 17.20 -14.96
CA THR A 49 -10.92 16.13 -14.49
C THR A 49 -11.55 14.83 -15.00
N ALA A 50 -11.08 14.37 -16.16
CA ALA A 50 -11.45 13.07 -16.67
C ALA A 50 -11.16 12.04 -15.56
N PRO A 51 -12.04 11.06 -15.31
CA PRO A 51 -11.79 10.05 -14.30
C PRO A 51 -10.42 9.40 -14.56
N LEU A 52 -9.53 9.46 -13.56
CA LEU A 52 -8.27 8.72 -13.61
C LEU A 52 -8.62 7.25 -13.79
N LEU A 53 -7.92 6.56 -14.70
CA LEU A 53 -8.05 5.10 -14.83
C LEU A 53 -7.75 4.47 -13.45
N PRO A 54 -8.49 3.45 -12.98
CA PRO A 54 -8.38 2.97 -11.59
C PRO A 54 -6.95 2.66 -11.12
N LYS A 55 -6.10 2.13 -12.00
CA LYS A 55 -4.65 1.95 -11.75
C LYS A 55 -3.93 3.26 -11.47
N SER A 56 -4.12 4.28 -12.31
CA SER A 56 -3.50 5.60 -12.12
C SER A 56 -4.03 6.32 -10.87
N LEU A 57 -5.31 6.12 -10.52
CA LEU A 57 -5.87 6.61 -9.26
C LEU A 57 -5.19 5.92 -8.07
N LEU A 58 -5.15 4.59 -8.02
CA LEU A 58 -4.48 3.84 -6.94
C LEU A 58 -3.03 4.28 -6.76
N LEU A 59 -2.25 4.34 -7.84
CA LEU A 59 -0.85 4.76 -7.80
C LEU A 59 -0.68 6.19 -7.28
N SER A 60 -1.54 7.12 -7.71
CA SER A 60 -1.55 8.48 -7.15
C SER A 60 -1.87 8.49 -5.65
N LEU A 61 -2.84 7.68 -5.20
CA LEU A 61 -3.29 7.64 -3.80
C LEU A 61 -2.25 7.07 -2.83
N ILE A 62 -1.36 6.17 -3.29
CA ILE A 62 -0.32 5.55 -2.46
C ILE A 62 1.06 6.23 -2.56
N SER A 63 1.28 7.05 -3.59
CA SER A 63 2.60 7.60 -3.95
C SER A 63 3.36 8.30 -2.82
N ASP A 64 2.67 8.99 -1.92
CA ASP A 64 3.25 9.74 -0.81
C ASP A 64 3.07 9.05 0.56
N GLN A 65 2.50 7.85 0.60
CA GLN A 65 2.00 7.20 1.83
C GLN A 65 3.07 6.47 2.66
N ASP A 66 4.33 6.50 2.23
CA ASP A 66 5.48 5.83 2.86
C ASP A 66 5.18 4.34 3.13
N ARG A 67 4.95 3.58 2.05
CA ARG A 67 4.59 2.15 2.07
C ARG A 67 3.34 1.77 2.87
N GLY A 68 2.57 2.75 3.36
CA GLY A 68 1.39 2.58 4.19
C GLY A 68 1.55 3.08 5.63
N ILE A 69 2.76 3.50 6.04
CA ILE A 69 3.05 4.02 7.38
C ILE A 69 2.16 5.23 7.71
N LYS A 70 1.98 6.16 6.77
CA LYS A 70 1.11 7.33 6.96
C LYS A 70 -0.38 6.96 6.91
N THR A 71 -0.74 5.99 6.09
CA THR A 71 -2.14 5.56 5.92
C THR A 71 -2.66 4.78 7.12
N GLN A 72 -1.79 4.06 7.85
CA GLN A 72 -2.17 3.20 8.98
C GLN A 72 -2.90 3.99 10.10
N SER A 73 -2.57 5.26 10.30
CA SER A 73 -3.22 6.17 11.26
C SER A 73 -4.29 7.08 10.65
N ASN A 74 -4.63 6.92 9.36
CA ASN A 74 -5.62 7.73 8.65
C ASN A 74 -6.73 6.84 8.05
N PRO A 75 -7.82 6.57 8.81
CA PRO A 75 -8.90 5.67 8.36
C PRO A 75 -9.58 6.12 7.06
N SER A 76 -9.77 7.43 6.86
CA SER A 76 -10.39 7.97 5.65
C SER A 76 -9.51 7.75 4.42
N LYS A 77 -8.20 8.01 4.52
CA LYS A 77 -7.25 7.73 3.43
C LYS A 77 -7.11 6.23 3.15
N ARG A 78 -7.15 5.40 4.20
CA ARG A 78 -7.16 3.93 4.08
C ARG A 78 -8.39 3.44 3.32
N ALA A 79 -9.58 3.97 3.62
CA ALA A 79 -10.81 3.64 2.91
C ALA A 79 -10.77 4.06 1.43
N GLU A 80 -10.25 5.25 1.12
CA GLU A 80 -10.07 5.74 -0.24
C GLU A 80 -9.15 4.82 -1.08
N ILE A 81 -8.02 4.40 -0.52
CA ILE A 81 -7.09 3.46 -1.19
C ILE A 81 -7.71 2.06 -1.36
N ILE A 82 -8.40 1.55 -0.34
CA ILE A 82 -9.09 0.25 -0.43
C ILE A 82 -10.19 0.28 -1.50
N GLN A 83 -10.95 1.37 -1.62
CA GLN A 83 -11.96 1.50 -2.67
C GLN A 83 -11.32 1.43 -4.07
N ALA A 84 -10.22 2.15 -4.29
CA ALA A 84 -9.49 2.10 -5.57
C ALA A 84 -8.91 0.69 -5.87
N ILE A 85 -8.59 -0.11 -4.84
CA ILE A 85 -8.19 -1.52 -5.01
C ILE A 85 -9.38 -2.40 -5.39
N GLU A 86 -10.53 -2.25 -4.74
CA GLU A 86 -11.74 -3.03 -5.06
C GLU A 86 -12.28 -2.67 -6.46
N ASP A 87 -12.23 -1.39 -6.86
CA ASP A 87 -12.57 -0.94 -8.21
C ASP A 87 -11.67 -1.59 -9.28
N LEU A 88 -10.37 -1.79 -8.98
CA LEU A 88 -9.44 -2.55 -9.83
C LEU A 88 -9.77 -4.04 -9.85
N ALA A 89 -10.06 -4.64 -8.68
CA ALA A 89 -10.36 -6.06 -8.55
C ALA A 89 -11.61 -6.46 -9.35
N VAL A 90 -12.61 -5.56 -9.46
CA VAL A 90 -13.79 -5.75 -10.33
C VAL A 90 -13.40 -5.87 -11.81
N LEU A 91 -12.41 -5.10 -12.28
CA LEU A 91 -11.96 -5.13 -13.68
C LEU A 91 -11.15 -6.38 -14.04
N SER A 92 -10.48 -6.99 -13.06
CA SER A 92 -9.65 -8.20 -13.22
C SER A 92 -10.30 -9.47 -12.65
N ALA A 93 -11.57 -9.42 -12.28
CA ALA A 93 -12.30 -10.55 -11.71
C ALA A 93 -12.27 -11.78 -12.65
N GLY A 94 -11.77 -12.91 -12.15
CA GLY A 94 -11.68 -14.16 -12.91
C GLY A 94 -10.52 -14.24 -13.91
N THR A 95 -9.67 -13.21 -14.01
CA THR A 95 -8.41 -13.30 -14.77
C THR A 95 -7.44 -14.29 -14.11
N ILE A 96 -6.62 -14.99 -14.90
CA ILE A 96 -5.64 -15.94 -14.37
C ILE A 96 -4.38 -15.17 -13.95
N THR A 97 -4.19 -15.00 -12.65
CA THR A 97 -3.01 -14.33 -12.06
C THR A 97 -2.05 -15.30 -11.36
N THR A 98 -2.29 -16.60 -11.48
CA THR A 98 -1.46 -17.69 -10.93
C THR A 98 -0.47 -18.28 -11.95
N GLY A 99 -0.48 -17.79 -13.20
CA GLY A 99 0.38 -18.27 -14.27
C GLY A 99 1.82 -17.74 -14.23
N PRO A 100 2.66 -18.07 -15.24
CA PRO A 100 4.08 -17.72 -15.26
C PRO A 100 4.40 -16.23 -15.10
N ALA A 101 3.49 -15.34 -15.49
CA ALA A 101 3.64 -13.88 -15.32
C ALA A 101 3.73 -13.44 -13.85
N LEU A 102 3.30 -14.27 -12.89
CA LEU A 102 3.45 -14.03 -11.45
C LEU A 102 4.91 -14.21 -10.98
N SER A 103 5.72 -15.00 -11.69
CA SER A 103 7.14 -15.19 -11.38
C SER A 103 7.91 -13.90 -11.61
N ALA A 104 8.36 -13.24 -10.53
CA ALA A 104 9.10 -11.98 -10.56
C ALA A 104 9.73 -11.66 -9.21
N THR A 105 10.59 -10.65 -9.19
CA THR A 105 10.84 -9.85 -7.98
C THR A 105 9.81 -8.74 -7.93
N TRP A 106 8.85 -8.83 -7.01
CA TRP A 106 7.87 -7.78 -6.75
C TRP A 106 8.36 -6.89 -5.62
N ARG A 107 8.35 -5.56 -5.75
CA ARG A 107 8.74 -4.61 -4.72
C ARG A 107 7.52 -3.86 -4.18
N MET A 108 7.45 -3.70 -2.86
CA MET A 108 6.34 -3.04 -2.17
C MET A 108 6.26 -1.54 -2.51
N LEU A 109 5.08 -1.13 -3.00
CA LEU A 109 4.67 0.27 -3.04
C LEU A 109 3.84 0.65 -1.80
N TRP A 110 2.95 -0.25 -1.34
CA TRP A 110 2.04 0.01 -0.21
C TRP A 110 1.46 -1.29 0.39
N THR A 111 1.19 -1.30 1.70
CA THR A 111 0.44 -2.39 2.35
C THR A 111 -0.41 -1.91 3.54
N THR A 112 -1.38 -2.73 3.96
CA THR A 112 -2.04 -2.60 5.27
C THR A 112 -1.44 -3.48 6.36
N GLU A 113 -0.56 -4.44 6.02
CA GLU A 113 -0.04 -5.44 6.95
C GLU A 113 0.76 -4.80 8.10
N LYS A 114 0.26 -4.98 9.33
CA LYS A 114 0.78 -4.27 10.51
C LYS A 114 2.18 -4.72 10.89
N GLU A 115 2.48 -6.00 10.72
CA GLU A 115 3.75 -6.61 11.06
C GLU A 115 4.88 -6.11 10.14
N GLN A 116 4.64 -6.03 8.82
CA GLN A 116 5.60 -5.45 7.88
C GLN A 116 5.81 -3.95 8.15
N LEU A 117 4.71 -3.19 8.33
CA LEU A 117 4.79 -1.77 8.69
C LEU A 117 5.53 -1.53 10.02
N PHE A 118 5.39 -2.43 11.00
CA PHE A 118 6.14 -2.36 12.26
C PHE A 118 7.64 -2.54 12.02
N ILE A 119 8.07 -3.49 11.19
CA ILE A 119 9.49 -3.69 10.87
C ILE A 119 10.05 -2.46 10.14
N ILE A 120 9.34 -1.97 9.11
CA ILE A 120 9.73 -0.79 8.33
C ILE A 120 9.91 0.44 9.24
N LYS A 121 8.93 0.69 10.13
CA LYS A 121 8.94 1.83 11.06
C LYS A 121 10.08 1.78 12.07
N ASN A 122 10.39 0.59 12.60
CA ASN A 122 11.32 0.43 13.71
C ASN A 122 12.76 0.10 13.28
N ALA A 123 13.05 -0.05 11.98
CA ALA A 123 14.41 -0.24 11.47
C ALA A 123 15.41 0.80 12.02
N GLY A 124 14.97 2.06 12.18
CA GLY A 124 15.77 3.15 12.75
C GLY A 124 16.23 2.90 14.20
N LEU A 125 15.50 2.11 14.99
CA LEU A 125 15.91 1.74 16.35
C LEU A 125 17.12 0.79 16.36
N PHE A 126 17.41 0.15 15.23
CA PHE A 126 18.56 -0.74 15.03
C PHE A 126 19.70 -0.05 14.26
N GLY A 127 19.66 1.27 14.11
CA GLY A 127 20.72 2.06 13.45
C GLY A 127 20.75 1.92 11.92
N THR A 128 19.67 1.41 11.30
CA THR A 128 19.54 1.21 9.85
C THR A 128 18.19 1.76 9.35
N ALA A 129 17.95 1.71 8.04
CA ALA A 129 16.65 1.98 7.44
C ALA A 129 16.17 0.73 6.70
N ALA A 130 14.86 0.52 6.64
CA ALA A 130 14.30 -0.51 5.75
C ALA A 130 14.45 -0.05 4.29
N GLY A 131 15.31 -0.73 3.54
CA GLY A 131 15.51 -0.59 2.10
C GLY A 131 14.32 -1.16 1.33
N ASP A 132 14.57 -1.83 0.21
CA ASP A 132 13.49 -2.50 -0.52
C ASP A 132 12.83 -3.63 0.32
N VAL A 133 11.51 -3.70 0.20
CA VAL A 133 10.67 -4.79 0.72
C VAL A 133 10.12 -5.55 -0.48
N LEU A 134 10.45 -6.83 -0.59
CA LEU A 134 10.24 -7.63 -1.80
C LEU A 134 9.42 -8.89 -1.53
N GLN A 135 8.69 -9.33 -2.54
CA GLN A 135 8.14 -10.68 -2.64
C GLN A 135 8.67 -11.30 -3.93
N VAL A 136 9.66 -12.20 -3.80
CA VAL A 136 10.29 -12.92 -4.91
C VAL A 136 9.53 -14.20 -5.13
N ILE A 137 8.83 -14.33 -6.25
CA ILE A 137 8.01 -15.49 -6.59
C ILE A 137 8.63 -16.22 -7.77
N ASP A 138 8.68 -17.54 -7.68
CA ASP A 138 8.91 -18.43 -8.82
C ASP A 138 7.87 -19.55 -8.79
N VAL A 139 6.87 -19.42 -9.66
CA VAL A 139 5.78 -20.39 -9.82
C VAL A 139 6.29 -21.73 -10.35
N GLY A 140 7.33 -21.73 -11.20
CA GLY A 140 7.88 -22.95 -11.80
C GLY A 140 8.62 -23.82 -10.79
N ASN A 141 9.33 -23.18 -9.86
CA ASN A 141 10.02 -23.86 -8.75
C ASN A 141 9.14 -23.98 -7.48
N GLY A 142 7.91 -23.47 -7.48
CA GLY A 142 7.00 -23.56 -6.34
C GLY A 142 7.48 -22.79 -5.09
N VAL A 143 8.18 -21.67 -5.26
CA VAL A 143 8.74 -20.87 -4.14
C VAL A 143 8.23 -19.42 -4.10
N LEU A 144 8.12 -18.91 -2.89
CA LEU A 144 7.89 -17.49 -2.58
C LEU A 144 8.74 -17.07 -1.41
N ASN A 145 9.54 -16.02 -1.60
CA ASN A 145 10.36 -15.45 -0.54
C ASN A 145 9.94 -14.02 -0.25
N ASN A 146 9.63 -13.71 1.00
CA ASN A 146 9.44 -12.33 1.46
C ASN A 146 10.78 -11.80 1.98
N VAL A 147 11.15 -10.59 1.57
CA VAL A 147 12.45 -9.98 1.85
C VAL A 147 12.24 -8.57 2.39
N ILE A 148 12.95 -8.19 3.45
CA ILE A 148 13.13 -6.80 3.87
C ILE A 148 14.63 -6.56 3.94
N THR A 149 15.16 -5.67 3.11
CA THR A 149 16.58 -5.30 3.14
C THR A 149 16.82 -4.19 4.16
N PHE A 150 18.01 -4.19 4.76
CA PHE A 150 18.47 -3.19 5.74
C PHE A 150 19.90 -2.78 5.38
N PRO A 151 20.08 -1.74 4.54
CA PRO A 151 21.41 -1.34 4.10
C PRO A 151 22.36 -1.01 5.27
N PRO A 152 23.67 -1.30 5.14
CA PRO A 152 24.33 -1.83 3.94
C PRO A 152 24.13 -3.34 3.72
N ASP A 153 24.20 -4.17 4.76
CA ASP A 153 24.40 -5.63 4.62
C ASP A 153 23.31 -6.51 5.27
N GLY A 154 22.22 -5.91 5.75
CA GLY A 154 21.18 -6.61 6.51
C GLY A 154 20.02 -7.11 5.65
N VAL A 155 19.43 -8.24 6.03
CA VAL A 155 18.19 -8.76 5.43
C VAL A 155 17.37 -9.56 6.43
N PHE A 156 16.06 -9.32 6.47
CA PHE A 156 15.07 -10.26 7.00
C PHE A 156 14.44 -11.02 5.84
N PHE A 157 14.48 -12.35 5.90
CA PHE A 157 14.16 -13.22 4.80
C PHE A 157 13.26 -14.37 5.26
N VAL A 158 12.11 -14.54 4.61
CA VAL A 158 11.17 -15.62 4.92
C VAL A 158 10.92 -16.44 3.66
N ARG A 159 11.40 -17.67 3.64
CA ARG A 159 11.19 -18.63 2.54
C ARG A 159 9.87 -19.35 2.72
N SER A 160 9.20 -19.61 1.60
CA SER A 160 7.91 -20.31 1.54
C SER A 160 7.86 -21.25 0.35
N SER A 161 7.23 -22.41 0.51
CA SER A 161 6.67 -23.18 -0.62
C SER A 161 5.32 -22.59 -1.01
N ILE A 162 5.01 -22.57 -2.31
CA ILE A 162 3.69 -22.18 -2.83
C ILE A 162 3.02 -23.27 -3.65
N ASP A 163 1.69 -23.24 -3.62
CA ASP A 163 0.79 -24.11 -4.36
C ASP A 163 -0.29 -23.23 -5.03
N PRO A 164 -0.18 -22.96 -6.34
CA PRO A 164 -1.13 -22.12 -7.06
C PRO A 164 -2.51 -22.80 -7.21
N ALA A 165 -3.57 -22.07 -6.83
CA ALA A 165 -4.96 -22.48 -6.96
C ALA A 165 -5.71 -21.49 -7.89
N PRO A 166 -5.73 -21.75 -9.22
CA PRO A 166 -6.33 -20.84 -10.19
C PRO A 166 -7.81 -20.50 -9.90
N PRO A 167 -8.30 -19.31 -10.31
CA PRO A 167 -7.64 -18.37 -11.22
C PRO A 167 -6.65 -17.41 -10.53
N GLN A 168 -6.87 -17.05 -9.26
CA GLN A 168 -6.15 -15.93 -8.62
C GLN A 168 -5.44 -16.26 -7.30
N ARG A 169 -5.75 -17.40 -6.68
CA ARG A 169 -5.25 -17.76 -5.34
C ARG A 169 -3.91 -18.50 -5.41
N VAL A 170 -3.03 -18.22 -4.47
CA VAL A 170 -1.81 -18.99 -4.22
C VAL A 170 -1.78 -19.34 -2.74
N ASN A 171 -1.79 -20.63 -2.43
CA ASN A 171 -1.54 -21.13 -1.08
C ASN A 171 -0.04 -21.03 -0.80
N PHE A 172 0.35 -20.73 0.44
CA PHE A 172 1.76 -20.71 0.85
C PHE A 172 1.95 -21.33 2.23
N LYS A 173 3.15 -21.84 2.48
CA LYS A 173 3.60 -22.32 3.80
C LYS A 173 5.04 -21.88 4.03
N PHE A 174 5.32 -21.24 5.18
CA PHE A 174 6.68 -20.85 5.53
C PHE A 174 7.55 -22.07 5.83
N THR A 175 8.79 -22.04 5.34
CA THR A 175 9.76 -23.12 5.47
C THR A 175 10.99 -22.71 6.28
N SER A 176 11.35 -21.42 6.25
CA SER A 176 12.38 -20.83 7.12
C SER A 176 12.18 -19.32 7.24
N ALA A 177 12.59 -18.75 8.37
CA ALA A 177 12.75 -17.32 8.52
C ALA A 177 14.16 -17.04 9.07
N VAL A 178 14.80 -15.98 8.60
CA VAL A 178 16.19 -15.64 8.90
C VAL A 178 16.31 -14.14 9.00
N LEU A 179 17.01 -13.65 10.03
CA LEU A 179 17.54 -12.28 10.07
C LEU A 179 19.07 -12.38 9.95
N ARG A 180 19.64 -11.76 8.93
CA ARG A 180 21.08 -11.77 8.63
C ARG A 180 21.62 -10.34 8.63
N GLY A 181 22.86 -10.17 9.08
CA GLY A 181 23.68 -8.97 8.89
C GLY A 181 25.09 -9.36 8.42
N SER A 182 26.00 -8.39 8.29
CA SER A 182 27.30 -8.57 7.58
C SER A 182 28.10 -9.81 7.98
N ASN A 183 28.09 -10.18 9.28
CA ASN A 183 28.86 -11.29 9.84
C ASN A 183 28.03 -12.17 10.80
N TRP A 184 26.71 -12.13 10.73
CA TRP A 184 25.85 -12.89 11.65
C TRP A 184 24.54 -13.32 11.00
N GLU A 185 24.01 -14.46 11.44
CA GLU A 185 22.71 -14.98 11.04
C GLU A 185 21.96 -15.49 12.27
N ILE A 186 20.70 -15.06 12.42
CA ILE A 186 19.78 -15.51 13.46
C ILE A 186 18.62 -16.23 12.75
N PRO A 187 18.52 -17.57 12.86
CA PRO A 187 17.34 -18.28 12.41
C PRO A 187 16.16 -17.91 13.30
N LEU A 188 15.06 -17.54 12.68
CA LEU A 188 13.80 -17.22 13.34
C LEU A 188 12.82 -18.39 13.09
N PRO A 189 12.06 -18.83 14.10
CA PRO A 189 11.12 -19.93 13.92
C PRO A 189 10.10 -19.66 12.80
N PRO A 190 10.04 -20.50 11.74
CA PRO A 190 9.04 -20.33 10.69
C PRO A 190 7.69 -20.84 11.18
N PHE A 191 6.72 -19.93 11.34
CA PHE A 191 5.36 -20.27 11.74
C PHE A 191 4.35 -19.59 10.84
N GLY A 192 3.61 -20.39 10.06
CA GLY A 192 2.50 -19.89 9.26
C GLY A 192 2.30 -20.65 7.96
N GLN A 193 1.04 -20.71 7.57
CA GLN A 193 0.57 -21.02 6.24
C GLN A 193 -0.66 -20.16 5.98
N GLY A 194 -0.96 -19.91 4.72
CA GLY A 194 -2.09 -19.08 4.34
C GLY A 194 -2.28 -19.10 2.84
N TRP A 195 -2.98 -18.08 2.36
CA TRP A 195 -3.10 -17.82 0.93
C TRP A 195 -3.12 -16.32 0.68
N PHE A 196 -2.79 -15.94 -0.55
CA PHE A 196 -3.12 -14.63 -1.09
C PHE A 196 -3.81 -14.80 -2.44
N GLU A 197 -4.67 -13.85 -2.78
CA GLU A 197 -5.25 -13.71 -4.11
C GLU A 197 -4.65 -12.48 -4.77
N SER A 198 -4.07 -12.63 -5.96
CA SER A 198 -3.63 -11.47 -6.75
C SER A 198 -4.84 -10.90 -7.49
N VAL A 199 -5.60 -10.08 -6.76
CA VAL A 199 -6.89 -9.52 -7.23
C VAL A 199 -6.75 -8.70 -8.51
N TYR A 200 -5.58 -8.10 -8.76
CA TYR A 200 -5.19 -7.45 -10.00
C TYR A 200 -3.71 -7.74 -10.31
N MET A 201 -3.35 -7.93 -11.58
CA MET A 201 -1.96 -8.05 -12.02
C MET A 201 -1.83 -7.64 -13.49
N ASP A 202 -0.79 -6.86 -13.80
CA ASP A 202 -0.34 -6.60 -15.16
C ASP A 202 1.20 -6.71 -15.28
N ASP A 203 1.77 -6.15 -16.35
CA ASP A 203 3.21 -6.19 -16.59
C ASP A 203 4.00 -5.24 -15.67
N GLU A 204 3.36 -4.27 -15.02
CA GLU A 204 4.02 -3.28 -14.17
C GLU A 204 3.74 -3.51 -12.68
N ILE A 205 2.49 -3.78 -12.31
CA ILE A 205 2.05 -3.87 -10.91
C ILE A 205 1.22 -5.12 -10.63
N ARG A 206 1.17 -5.47 -9.34
CA ARG A 206 0.26 -6.48 -8.80
C ARG A 206 -0.35 -5.97 -7.51
N VAL A 207 -1.64 -6.26 -7.33
CA VAL A 207 -2.37 -6.01 -6.10
C VAL A 207 -2.82 -7.36 -5.56
N ALA A 208 -2.48 -7.64 -4.31
CA ALA A 208 -2.83 -8.87 -3.62
C ALA A 208 -3.62 -8.60 -2.35
N LYS A 209 -4.45 -9.58 -1.97
CA LYS A 209 -5.23 -9.63 -0.73
C LYS A 209 -4.93 -10.95 -0.02
N ASP A 210 -4.54 -10.91 1.24
CA ASP A 210 -4.20 -12.11 2.01
C ASP A 210 -5.41 -12.72 2.74
N ILE A 211 -5.21 -13.89 3.34
CA ILE A 211 -6.20 -14.60 4.18
C ILE A 211 -6.75 -13.78 5.37
N ARG A 212 -6.03 -12.75 5.85
CA ARG A 212 -6.48 -11.83 6.92
C ARG A 212 -7.28 -10.64 6.36
N GLY A 213 -7.33 -10.47 5.04
CA GLY A 213 -7.91 -9.31 4.38
C GLY A 213 -6.97 -8.10 4.33
N ASP A 214 -5.67 -8.30 4.58
CA ASP A 214 -4.66 -7.27 4.34
C ASP A 214 -4.29 -7.18 2.86
N TYR A 215 -4.02 -5.97 2.39
CA TYR A 215 -3.69 -5.69 1.00
C TYR A 215 -2.19 -5.41 0.83
N LEU A 216 -1.67 -5.77 -0.34
CA LEU A 216 -0.30 -5.51 -0.78
C LEU A 216 -0.34 -4.99 -2.23
N VAL A 217 0.20 -3.80 -2.45
CA VAL A 217 0.43 -3.23 -3.78
C VAL A 217 1.93 -3.23 -4.05
N VAL A 218 2.34 -3.82 -5.17
CA VAL A 218 3.74 -4.00 -5.56
C VAL A 218 3.95 -3.61 -7.03
N ASP A 219 5.15 -3.14 -7.36
CA ASP A 219 5.64 -3.05 -8.75
C ASP A 219 6.62 -4.18 -9.07
N ARG A 220 6.89 -4.43 -10.36
CA ARG A 220 8.03 -5.26 -10.76
C ARG A 220 9.32 -4.49 -10.48
N ALA A 221 10.21 -5.06 -9.67
CA ALA A 221 11.53 -4.49 -9.46
C ALA A 221 12.32 -4.51 -10.78
N PRO A 222 13.15 -3.48 -11.08
CA PRO A 222 13.98 -3.43 -12.29
C PRO A 222 15.20 -4.38 -12.23
N TYR A 223 15.21 -5.32 -11.28
CA TYR A 223 16.27 -6.29 -11.03
C TYR A 223 15.67 -7.61 -10.52
N SER A 224 16.37 -8.71 -10.74
CA SER A 224 16.05 -9.99 -10.10
C SER A 224 16.81 -10.09 -8.78
N TRP A 225 16.10 -10.07 -7.66
CA TRP A 225 16.73 -10.30 -6.35
C TRP A 225 17.22 -11.75 -6.23
N LYS A 226 18.37 -11.93 -5.59
CA LYS A 226 18.97 -13.22 -5.26
C LYS A 226 19.45 -13.16 -3.81
N GLU A 227 19.45 -14.31 -3.15
CA GLU A 227 20.04 -14.48 -1.81
C GLU A 227 21.57 -14.44 -1.84
#